data_AF-A0AAW1H1T2-F1
#
_entry.id   AF-A0AAW1H1T2-F1
#
_cell.length_a   1.000
_cell.length_b   1.000
_cell.length_c   1.000
_cell.angle_alpha   90.00
_cell.angle_beta   90.00
_cell.angle_gamma   90.00
#
_symmetry.space_group_name_H-M   'P 1'
#
loop_
_entity.id
_entity.type
_entity.pdbx_description
1 polymer ?
#
loop_
_entity_poly.entity_id
_entity_poly.type
_entity_poly.pdbx_seq_one_letter_code
_entity_poly.pdbx_strand_id
1 'polypeptide(L)'
;MVFAPTYVICYSPWPWIRYHIAVTNWMSSETLETHCFSEHDKHDRNIPVYENLSWSFKTPIRTGYHCDIYRLDMHIRFVAFEDSPDFIDEGCGGRHCFWNATNEGIALKNLKSGKYVLAQTWRSRDKMKKISKLLI
;
A
#
# COMPACT_ATOMS: atom_id res chain seq x y z
N MET A 1 49.74 4.84 23.89
CA MET A 1 48.49 5.61 23.76
C MET A 1 47.94 5.30 22.37
N VAL A 2 46.85 4.53 22.29
CA VAL A 2 46.25 4.12 21.01
C VAL A 2 45.06 5.05 20.77
N PHE A 3 45.13 5.88 19.73
CA PHE A 3 44.01 6.72 19.31
C PHE A 3 43.03 5.85 18.52
N ALA A 4 41.82 5.67 19.05
CA ALA A 4 40.72 5.06 18.32
C ALA A 4 40.17 6.08 17.30
N PRO A 5 39.79 5.66 16.09
CA PRO A 5 39.24 6.57 15.09
C PRO A 5 37.85 7.03 15.54
N THR A 6 37.66 8.34 15.63
CA THR A 6 36.36 8.96 15.86
C THR A 6 35.44 8.62 14.70
N TYR A 7 34.42 7.80 14.96
CA TYR A 7 33.33 7.53 14.03
C TYR A 7 32.66 8.85 13.64
N VAL A 8 32.81 9.27 12.38
CA VAL A 8 32.04 10.37 11.81
C VAL A 8 30.62 9.86 11.62
N ILE A 9 29.74 10.15 12.58
CA ILE A 9 28.30 9.91 12.43
C ILE A 9 27.80 10.97 11.44
N CYS A 10 27.62 10.57 10.19
CA CYS A 10 27.00 11.42 9.17
C CYS A 10 25.51 11.55 9.51
N TYR A 11 25.15 12.50 10.36
CA TYR A 11 23.75 12.86 10.62
C TYR A 11 23.19 13.46 9.34
N SER A 12 22.57 12.60 8.52
CA SER A 12 21.72 13.06 7.43
C SER A 12 20.64 13.98 8.04
N PRO A 13 20.51 15.24 7.60
CA PRO A 13 19.59 16.21 8.21
C PRO A 13 18.11 15.91 7.96
N TRP A 14 17.80 14.87 7.19
CA TRP A 14 16.44 14.41 6.94
C TRP A 14 16.21 13.13 7.74
N PRO A 15 15.27 13.11 8.71
CA PRO A 15 14.94 11.88 9.41
C PRO A 15 14.46 10.87 8.37
N TRP A 16 15.19 9.76 8.21
CA TRP A 16 14.76 8.65 7.36
C TRP A 16 13.59 7.96 8.02
N ILE A 17 12.38 8.46 7.75
CA ILE A 17 11.14 7.93 8.30
C ILE A 17 10.85 6.60 7.60
N ARG A 18 10.69 5.54 8.40
CA ARG A 18 10.32 4.21 7.90
C ARG A 18 8.81 4.07 7.93
N TYR A 19 8.25 3.65 6.81
CA TYR A 19 6.84 3.30 6.68
C TYR A 19 6.70 1.82 6.33
N HIS A 20 5.54 1.25 6.66
CA HIS A 20 5.22 -0.13 6.40
C HIS A 20 3.81 -0.23 5.83
N ILE A 21 3.69 -0.92 4.70
CA ILE A 21 2.40 -1.20 4.05
C ILE A 21 2.20 -2.71 4.06
N ALA A 22 1.00 -3.14 4.42
CA ALA A 22 0.59 -4.53 4.30
C ALA A 22 -0.80 -4.61 3.68
N VAL A 23 -0.95 -5.44 2.65
CA VAL A 23 -2.21 -5.79 2.01
C VAL A 23 -2.49 -7.25 2.32
N THR A 24 -3.58 -7.52 3.03
CA THR A 24 -3.99 -8.86 3.45
C THR A 24 -5.22 -9.28 2.68
N ASN A 25 -5.21 -10.51 2.18
CA ASN A 25 -6.36 -11.11 1.54
C ASN A 25 -7.25 -11.79 2.60
N TRP A 26 -8.34 -11.15 2.98
CA TRP A 26 -9.32 -11.66 3.95
C TRP A 26 -10.52 -12.36 3.30
N MET A 27 -10.45 -12.67 2.00
CA MET A 27 -11.49 -13.42 1.29
C MET A 27 -11.39 -14.91 1.57
N SER A 28 -12.48 -15.64 1.32
CA SER A 28 -12.59 -17.07 1.65
C SER A 28 -12.09 -18.03 0.58
N SER A 29 -12.01 -17.61 -0.69
CA SER A 29 -11.82 -18.55 -1.80
C SER A 29 -11.01 -18.05 -2.99
N GLU A 30 -10.63 -16.78 -3.01
CA GLU A 30 -10.03 -16.16 -4.21
C GLU A 30 -8.64 -15.62 -3.92
N THR A 31 -7.70 -15.95 -4.80
CA THR A 31 -6.35 -15.36 -4.83
C THR A 31 -6.42 -13.98 -5.48
N LEU A 32 -5.71 -13.02 -4.90
CA LEU A 32 -5.62 -11.66 -5.43
C LEU A 32 -4.35 -11.49 -6.25
N GLU A 33 -4.49 -11.06 -7.49
CA GLU A 33 -3.35 -10.56 -8.27
C GLU A 33 -3.15 -9.09 -7.91
N THR A 34 -2.03 -8.77 -7.26
CA THR A 34 -1.74 -7.42 -6.77
C THR A 34 -0.55 -6.82 -7.48
N HIS A 35 -0.72 -5.58 -7.94
CA HIS A 35 0.31 -4.75 -8.53
C HIS A 35 0.38 -3.43 -7.79
N CYS A 36 1.38 -3.28 -6.93
CA CYS A 36 1.62 -2.05 -6.20
C CYS A 36 2.85 -1.36 -6.76
N PHE A 37 2.80 -0.05 -6.92
CA PHE A 37 3.92 0.70 -7.49
C PHE A 37 4.00 2.11 -6.92
N SER A 38 5.22 2.63 -6.87
CA SER A 38 5.56 4.03 -6.66
C SER A 38 6.27 4.56 -7.91
N GLU A 39 6.89 5.75 -7.82
CA GLU A 39 7.72 6.29 -8.89
C GLU A 39 8.95 5.42 -9.20
N HIS A 40 9.49 4.72 -8.20
CA HIS A 40 10.77 4.00 -8.32
C HIS A 40 10.69 2.53 -7.94
N ASP A 41 9.64 2.10 -7.23
CA ASP A 41 9.51 0.74 -6.72
C ASP A 41 8.24 0.06 -7.22
N LYS A 42 8.31 -1.27 -7.34
CA LYS A 42 7.18 -2.11 -7.72
C LYS A 42 7.11 -3.34 -6.81
N HIS A 43 5.91 -3.68 -6.38
CA HIS A 43 5.59 -4.84 -5.56
C HIS A 43 4.41 -5.58 -6.19
N ASP A 44 4.75 -6.53 -7.06
CA ASP A 44 3.78 -7.39 -7.71
C ASP A 44 3.79 -8.77 -7.05
N ARG A 45 2.62 -9.25 -6.63
CA ARG A 45 2.51 -10.60 -6.07
C ARG A 45 1.07 -11.10 -6.18
N ASN A 46 0.92 -12.40 -6.35
CA ASN A 46 -0.35 -13.06 -6.07
C ASN A 46 -0.45 -13.32 -4.56
N ILE A 47 -1.53 -12.88 -3.92
CA ILE A 47 -1.81 -13.06 -2.50
C ILE A 47 -2.87 -14.16 -2.35
N PRO A 48 -2.50 -15.37 -1.94
CA PRO A 48 -3.44 -16.43 -1.61
C PRO A 48 -4.43 -16.01 -0.53
N VAL A 49 -5.49 -16.79 -0.38
CA VAL A 49 -6.47 -16.64 0.69
C VAL A 49 -5.77 -16.66 2.07
N TYR A 50 -6.10 -15.67 2.92
CA TYR A 50 -5.52 -15.45 4.25
C TYR A 50 -4.02 -15.15 4.31
N GLU A 51 -3.37 -14.90 3.17
CA GLU A 51 -2.00 -14.41 3.12
C GLU A 51 -1.92 -12.88 3.01
N ASN A 52 -0.71 -12.35 3.11
CA ASN A 52 -0.43 -10.93 2.93
C ASN A 52 0.75 -10.67 1.98
N LEU A 53 0.72 -9.48 1.38
CA LEU A 53 1.85 -8.83 0.76
C LEU A 53 2.23 -7.65 1.65
N SER A 54 3.47 -7.59 2.11
CA SER A 54 3.96 -6.48 2.92
C SER A 54 5.32 -6.02 2.46
N TRP A 55 5.55 -4.72 2.53
CA TRP A 55 6.86 -4.13 2.29
C TRP A 55 7.08 -2.93 3.21
N SER A 56 8.34 -2.55 3.35
CA SER A 56 8.75 -1.36 4.08
C SER A 56 9.66 -0.54 3.20
N PHE A 57 9.56 0.77 3.33
CA PHE A 57 10.46 1.70 2.67
C PHE A 57 10.87 2.80 3.63
N LYS A 58 11.99 3.44 3.31
CA LYS A 58 12.48 4.64 3.98
C LYS A 58 12.58 5.70 2.90
N THR A 59 11.96 6.85 3.10
CA THR A 59 12.05 7.93 2.13
C THR A 59 12.41 9.24 2.83
N PRO A 60 13.35 10.03 2.27
CA PRO A 60 13.57 11.42 2.64
C PRO A 60 12.72 12.39 1.80
N ILE A 61 12.09 11.90 0.71
CA ILE A 61 11.30 12.67 -0.25
C ILE A 61 9.83 12.22 -0.17
N ARG A 62 8.89 13.10 -0.48
CA ARG A 62 7.48 12.73 -0.62
C ARG A 62 7.34 11.58 -1.61
N THR A 63 6.67 10.51 -1.21
CA THR A 63 6.40 9.35 -2.06
C THR A 63 4.95 8.92 -1.89
N GLY A 64 4.45 8.21 -2.89
CA GLY A 64 3.13 7.62 -2.89
C GLY A 64 3.20 6.21 -3.45
N TYR A 65 2.34 5.34 -2.93
CA TYR A 65 2.13 4.01 -3.49
C TYR A 65 0.69 3.90 -3.98
N HIS A 66 0.54 3.44 -5.20
CA HIS A 66 -0.73 3.04 -5.78
C HIS A 66 -0.77 1.53 -5.92
N CYS A 67 -1.93 0.93 -5.69
CA CYS A 67 -2.12 -0.50 -5.87
C CYS A 67 -3.33 -0.77 -6.76
N ASP A 68 -3.12 -1.62 -7.75
CA ASP A 68 -4.14 -2.25 -8.56
C ASP A 68 -4.27 -3.72 -8.12
N ILE A 69 -5.46 -4.09 -7.66
CA ILE A 69 -5.77 -5.44 -7.21
C ILE A 69 -6.84 -6.03 -8.10
N TYR A 70 -6.61 -7.25 -8.53
CA TYR A 70 -7.48 -7.99 -9.42
C TYR A 70 -7.95 -9.29 -8.78
N ARG A 71 -9.22 -9.61 -9.01
CA ARG A 71 -9.84 -10.89 -8.67
C ARG A 71 -10.82 -11.27 -9.78
N LEU A 72 -10.69 -12.45 -10.38
CA LEU A 72 -11.55 -12.89 -11.48
C LEU A 72 -11.75 -11.78 -12.55
N ASP A 73 -12.99 -11.30 -12.72
CA ASP A 73 -13.38 -10.22 -13.63
C ASP A 73 -13.62 -8.88 -12.92
N MET A 74 -13.08 -8.71 -11.72
CA MET A 74 -13.17 -7.48 -10.93
C MET A 74 -11.78 -6.93 -10.62
N HIS A 75 -11.74 -5.61 -10.39
CA HIS A 75 -10.54 -4.90 -9.99
C HIS A 75 -10.86 -3.78 -9.00
N ILE A 76 -9.85 -3.39 -8.24
CA ILE A 76 -9.84 -2.21 -7.38
C ILE A 76 -8.52 -1.49 -7.59
N ARG A 77 -8.59 -0.16 -7.70
CA ARG A 77 -7.44 0.73 -7.63
C ARG A 77 -7.57 1.64 -6.43
N PHE A 78 -6.51 1.77 -5.64
CA PHE A 78 -6.49 2.64 -4.46
C PHE A 78 -5.09 3.19 -4.19
N VAL A 79 -5.03 4.26 -3.39
CA VAL A 79 -3.79 4.83 -2.86
C VAL A 79 -3.43 4.05 -1.60
N ALA A 80 -2.38 3.24 -1.66
CA ALA A 80 -1.93 2.43 -0.53
C ALA A 80 -1.11 3.24 0.48
N PHE A 81 -0.45 4.30 0.01
CA PHE A 81 0.27 5.26 0.83
C PHE A 81 0.38 6.61 0.13
N GLU A 82 0.29 7.69 0.90
CA GLU A 82 0.59 9.05 0.48
C GLU A 82 1.32 9.76 1.63
N ASP A 83 2.41 10.45 1.31
CA ASP A 83 3.17 11.24 2.30
C ASP A 83 2.45 12.57 2.63
N SER A 84 1.27 12.45 3.23
CA SER A 84 0.47 13.56 3.75
C SER A 84 0.07 13.29 5.20
N PRO A 85 0.07 14.32 6.08
CA PRO A 85 -0.35 14.16 7.47
C PRO A 85 -1.77 13.59 7.59
N ASP A 86 -2.71 14.04 6.75
CA ASP A 86 -4.08 13.55 6.76
C ASP A 86 -4.14 12.05 6.45
N PHE A 87 -3.37 11.55 5.49
CA PHE A 87 -3.35 10.13 5.16
C PHE A 87 -2.65 9.30 6.24
N ILE A 88 -1.50 9.76 6.73
CA ILE A 88 -0.67 9.03 7.70
C ILE A 88 -1.36 9.00 9.06
N ASP A 89 -1.73 10.16 9.59
CA ASP A 89 -2.21 10.32 10.95
C ASP A 89 -3.71 10.03 11.08
N GLU A 90 -4.53 10.45 10.12
CA GLU A 90 -5.99 10.26 10.18
C GLU A 90 -6.47 9.06 9.35
N GLY A 91 -5.77 8.70 8.26
CA GLY A 91 -6.03 7.47 7.52
C GLY A 91 -5.49 6.24 8.22
N CYS A 92 -4.16 6.05 8.18
CA CYS A 92 -3.51 4.86 8.74
C CYS A 92 -3.45 4.87 10.27
N GLY A 93 -3.48 6.05 10.90
CA GLY A 93 -3.28 6.18 12.34
C GLY A 93 -1.82 6.02 12.76
N GLY A 94 -0.87 6.29 11.87
CA GLY A 94 0.56 6.22 12.09
C GLY A 94 1.34 5.67 10.89
N ARG A 95 2.56 5.20 11.15
CA ARG A 95 3.53 4.79 10.10
C ARG A 95 3.26 3.42 9.47
N HIS A 96 2.26 2.69 9.97
CA HIS A 96 1.89 1.37 9.50
C HIS A 96 0.49 1.44 8.88
N CYS A 97 0.40 1.19 7.58
CA CYS A 97 -0.85 1.14 6.85
C CYS A 97 -1.22 -0.32 6.57
N PHE A 98 -2.32 -0.78 7.18
CA PHE A 98 -2.82 -2.15 6.99
C PHE A 98 -4.11 -2.13 6.18
N TRP A 99 -4.08 -2.80 5.03
CA TRP A 99 -5.18 -2.93 4.10
C TRP A 99 -5.73 -4.34 4.14
N ASN A 100 -7.05 -4.46 4.20
CA ASN A 100 -7.75 -5.74 4.10
C ASN A 100 -8.60 -5.75 2.84
N ALA A 101 -8.30 -6.66 1.93
CA ALA A 101 -9.17 -7.00 0.83
C ALA A 101 -10.24 -7.98 1.32
N THR A 102 -11.50 -7.60 1.16
CA THR A 102 -12.70 -8.32 1.61
C THR A 102 -13.63 -8.57 0.42
N ASN A 103 -14.75 -9.27 0.65
CA ASN A 103 -15.74 -9.50 -0.40
C ASN A 103 -16.39 -8.20 -0.91
N GLU A 104 -16.51 -7.17 -0.07
CA GLU A 104 -17.11 -5.87 -0.44
C GLU A 104 -16.13 -4.95 -1.16
N GLY A 105 -14.86 -4.98 -0.75
CA GLY A 105 -13.82 -4.13 -1.28
C GLY A 105 -12.56 -4.13 -0.44
N ILE A 106 -11.79 -3.05 -0.53
CA ILE A 106 -10.57 -2.84 0.26
C ILE A 106 -10.83 -1.85 1.39
N ALA A 107 -10.44 -2.23 2.61
CA ALA A 107 -10.59 -1.42 3.80
C ALA A 107 -9.22 -1.10 4.41
N LEU A 108 -9.04 0.16 4.84
CA LEU A 108 -7.86 0.62 5.58
C LEU A 108 -8.13 0.50 7.07
N LYS A 109 -7.18 -0.08 7.81
CA LYS A 109 -7.19 -0.03 9.27
C LYS A 109 -6.63 1.30 9.75
N ASN A 110 -7.43 2.04 10.49
CA ASN A 110 -6.93 3.18 11.26
C ASN A 110 -6.43 2.66 12.62
N LEU A 111 -5.15 2.80 12.91
CA LEU A 111 -4.52 2.27 14.12
C LEU A 111 -4.84 3.06 15.40
N LYS A 112 -5.15 4.35 15.30
CA LYS A 112 -5.56 5.18 16.45
C LYS A 112 -6.92 4.72 16.99
N SER A 113 -7.87 4.47 16.09
CA SER A 113 -9.25 4.08 16.43
C SER A 113 -9.46 2.56 16.48
N GLY A 114 -8.56 1.79 15.87
CA GLY A 114 -8.66 0.33 15.73
C GLY A 114 -9.70 -0.13 14.71
N LYS A 115 -10.36 0.78 13.98
CA LYS A 115 -11.45 0.46 13.04
C LYS A 115 -10.93 0.25 11.62
N TYR A 116 -11.63 -0.61 10.88
CA TYR A 116 -11.46 -0.72 9.44
C TYR A 116 -12.47 0.19 8.74
N VAL A 117 -11.98 1.04 7.83
CA VAL A 117 -12.78 1.95 7.03
C VAL A 117 -12.71 1.49 5.57
N LEU A 118 -13.86 1.19 4.97
CA LEU A 118 -13.95 0.79 3.56
C LEU A 118 -13.52 1.97 2.69
N ALA A 119 -12.44 1.80 1.92
CA ALA A 119 -11.89 2.85 1.08
C ALA A 119 -12.45 2.78 -0.35
N GLN A 120 -12.53 1.57 -0.92
CA GLN A 120 -12.98 1.38 -2.29
C GLN A 120 -13.65 0.01 -2.46
N THR A 121 -14.73 -0.04 -3.25
CA THR A 121 -15.44 -1.26 -3.62
C THR A 121 -14.98 -1.83 -4.95
N TRP A 122 -15.22 -3.13 -5.16
CA TRP A 122 -14.88 -3.83 -6.39
C TRP A 122 -15.58 -3.25 -7.62
N ARG A 123 -14.85 -3.12 -8.72
CA ARG A 123 -15.39 -2.67 -10.01
C ARG A 123 -15.17 -3.73 -11.08
N SER A 124 -16.18 -3.96 -11.92
CA SER A 124 -16.06 -4.87 -13.06
C SER A 124 -14.94 -4.42 -14.01
N ARG A 125 -14.12 -5.38 -14.43
CA ARG A 125 -13.00 -5.24 -15.37
C ARG A 125 -13.49 -4.98 -16.81
N ASP A 126 -14.70 -5.43 -17.17
CA ASP A 126 -15.27 -5.27 -18.51
C ASP A 126 -15.66 -3.83 -18.86
N LYS A 127 -16.00 -3.01 -17.85
CA LYS A 127 -16.30 -1.60 -18.07
C LYS A 127 -15.09 -0.80 -18.58
N MET A 128 -13.85 -1.26 -18.33
CA MET A 128 -12.62 -0.62 -18.80
C MET A 128 -12.28 -0.98 -20.26
N LYS A 129 -12.45 -2.25 -20.67
CA LYS A 129 -12.21 -2.68 -22.07
C LYS A 129 -13.15 -1.99 -23.08
N LYS A 130 -14.35 -1.60 -22.63
CA LYS A 130 -15.33 -0.91 -23.47
C LYS A 130 -14.95 0.57 -23.71
N ILE A 131 -14.31 1.23 -22.75
CA ILE A 131 -13.83 2.61 -22.88
C ILE A 131 -12.61 2.69 -23.81
N SER A 132 -11.67 1.73 -23.72
CA SER A 132 -10.51 1.69 -24.62
C SER A 132 -10.87 1.36 -26.08
N LYS A 133 -12.01 0.71 -26.33
CA LYS A 133 -12.53 0.44 -27.68
C LYS A 133 -13.35 1.59 -28.28
N LEU A 134 -13.76 2.58 -27.47
CA LEU A 134 -14.51 3.76 -27.92
C LEU A 134 -13.60 4.95 -28.27
N LEU A 135 -12.29 4.80 -28.12
CA LEU A 135 -11.26 5.80 -28.43
C LEU A 135 -10.38 5.39 -29.63
N ILE A 136 -10.86 4.47 -30.47
CA ILE A 136 -10.27 4.09 -31.76
C ILE A 136 -11.31 4.32 -32.85
#